data_AF-A0A7C5N0X5-F1
#
_entry.id   AF-A0A7C5N0X5-F1
#
_cell.length_a   1.000
_cell.length_b   1.000
_cell.length_c   1.000
_cell.angle_alpha   90.00
_cell.angle_beta   90.00
_cell.angle_gamma   90.00
#
_symmetry.space_group_name_H-M   'P 1'
#
loop_
_entity.id
_entity.type
_entity.pdbx_description
1 polymer ?
#
loop_
_entity_poly.entity_id
_entity_poly.type
_entity_poly.pdbx_seq_one_letter_code
_entity_poly.pdbx_strand_id
1 'polypeptide(L)'
;MGGVDVGTGGAKRSMNSEINMIPFIDLLMVTIAFLLITAVWVTHSRIDATAQVPSSSDKPPDIVPPTKDLHVHVEAAEFVLIWKQAGTIVAESRVPMKGPTSYDDLVDAIVEQWKIHGGHVDPSDRQRDRAVLHTANTLPFRDMVAVMDAIHEAKREIDMDGKRQKVPVFATALVSR
;
A
#
# COMPACT_ATOMS: atom_id res chain seq x y z
N MET A 1 39.30 1.62 -50.52
CA MET A 1 40.67 2.15 -50.44
C MET A 1 40.87 2.76 -49.06
N GLY A 2 41.99 2.46 -48.40
CA GLY A 2 42.39 3.09 -47.13
C GLY A 2 42.98 2.12 -46.11
N GLY A 3 43.97 1.31 -46.51
CA GLY A 3 44.78 0.52 -45.57
C GLY A 3 45.84 1.43 -44.93
N VAL A 4 46.05 1.28 -43.62
CA VAL A 4 47.14 1.94 -42.91
C VAL A 4 48.30 0.95 -42.83
N ASP A 5 49.44 1.30 -43.42
CA ASP A 5 50.68 0.53 -43.34
C ASP A 5 51.34 0.78 -41.98
N VAL A 6 51.54 -0.29 -41.21
CA VAL A 6 52.42 -0.27 -40.03
C VAL A 6 53.68 -1.07 -40.36
N GLY A 7 54.77 -0.33 -40.50
CA GLY A 7 56.05 -0.81 -41.02
C GLY A 7 56.61 -2.09 -40.38
N THR A 8 57.34 -2.79 -41.23
CA THR A 8 58.28 -3.89 -41.02
C THR A 8 59.20 -3.68 -39.81
N GLY A 9 59.14 -4.62 -38.83
CA GLY A 9 60.16 -4.75 -37.79
C GLY A 9 59.66 -5.42 -36.51
N GLY A 10 60.10 -6.65 -36.26
CA GLY A 10 60.00 -7.33 -34.96
C GLY A 10 58.76 -8.21 -34.80
N ALA A 11 58.97 -9.45 -34.34
CA ALA A 11 57.97 -10.49 -34.11
C ALA A 11 56.78 -10.00 -33.26
N LYS A 12 55.74 -9.47 -33.90
CA LYS A 12 54.50 -9.05 -33.24
C LYS A 12 53.61 -10.28 -33.05
N ARG A 13 53.54 -10.74 -31.80
CA ARG A 13 52.58 -11.72 -31.29
C ARG A 13 51.18 -11.29 -31.72
N SER A 14 50.39 -12.23 -32.25
CA SER A 14 49.00 -12.01 -32.65
C SER A 14 48.20 -11.40 -31.49
N MET A 15 47.69 -10.17 -31.68
CA MET A 15 46.90 -9.44 -30.66
C MET A 15 45.41 -9.82 -30.65
N ASN A 16 45.02 -10.88 -31.34
CA ASN A 16 43.66 -11.42 -31.22
C ASN A 16 43.65 -12.45 -30.08
N SER A 17 43.30 -12.00 -28.87
CA SER A 17 42.93 -12.89 -27.77
C SER A 17 41.45 -13.19 -27.87
N GLU A 18 41.11 -14.44 -28.17
CA GLU A 18 39.75 -14.95 -27.98
C GLU A 18 39.43 -14.92 -26.48
N ILE A 19 38.49 -14.06 -26.07
CA ILE A 19 38.13 -13.94 -24.67
C ILE A 19 37.24 -15.11 -24.27
N ASN A 20 37.54 -15.74 -23.12
CA ASN A 20 36.70 -16.80 -22.59
C ASN A 20 35.34 -16.19 -22.23
N MET A 21 34.30 -16.56 -22.99
CA MET A 21 32.94 -16.04 -22.76
C MET A 21 32.27 -16.70 -21.53
N ILE A 22 32.72 -17.89 -21.14
CA ILE A 22 32.13 -18.67 -20.04
C ILE A 22 32.19 -17.90 -18.70
N PRO A 23 33.33 -17.33 -18.27
CA PRO A 23 33.38 -16.52 -17.04
C PRO A 23 32.62 -15.18 -17.13
N PHE A 24 32.51 -14.60 -18.32
CA PHE A 24 31.80 -13.33 -18.52
C PHE A 24 30.28 -13.49 -18.39
N ILE A 25 29.75 -14.62 -18.87
CA ILE A 25 28.34 -14.97 -18.72
C ILE A 25 28.00 -15.21 -17.25
N ASP A 26 28.87 -15.86 -16.48
CA ASP A 26 28.66 -16.08 -15.04
C ASP A 26 28.58 -14.74 -14.28
N LEU A 27 29.52 -13.83 -14.56
CA LEU A 27 29.52 -12.49 -13.97
C LEU A 27 28.25 -11.67 -14.33
N LEU A 28 27.75 -11.79 -15.56
CA LEU A 28 26.52 -11.13 -15.97
C LEU A 28 25.27 -11.79 -15.36
N MET A 29 25.23 -13.11 -15.25
CA MET A 29 24.09 -13.82 -14.64
C MET A 29 23.95 -13.48 -13.16
N VAL A 30 25.06 -13.48 -12.40
CA VAL A 30 25.05 -13.15 -10.98
C VAL A 30 24.59 -11.70 -10.73
N THR A 31 25.00 -10.75 -11.58
CA THR A 31 24.56 -9.35 -11.45
C THR A 31 23.07 -9.17 -11.79
N ILE A 32 22.55 -9.87 -12.79
CA ILE A 32 21.10 -9.86 -13.11
C ILE A 32 20.29 -10.48 -11.96
N ALA A 33 20.74 -11.60 -11.39
CA ALA A 33 20.09 -12.23 -10.25
C ALA A 33 20.02 -11.28 -9.04
N PHE A 34 21.11 -10.56 -8.76
CA PHE A 34 21.16 -9.57 -7.68
C PHE A 34 20.17 -8.40 -7.90
N LEU A 35 20.08 -7.88 -9.14
CA LEU A 35 19.15 -6.81 -9.48
C LEU A 35 17.68 -7.26 -9.38
N LEU A 36 17.37 -8.51 -9.75
CA LEU A 36 16.02 -9.04 -9.65
C LEU A 36 15.58 -9.28 -8.19
N ILE A 37 16.49 -9.76 -7.33
CA ILE A 37 16.20 -9.93 -5.90
C ILE A 37 15.90 -8.57 -5.27
N THR A 38 16.74 -7.56 -5.52
CA THR A 38 16.57 -6.21 -4.93
C THR A 38 15.38 -5.44 -5.50
N ALA A 39 15.00 -5.67 -6.77
CA ALA A 39 13.81 -5.06 -7.37
C ALA A 39 12.49 -5.49 -6.69
N VAL A 40 12.40 -6.75 -6.23
CA VAL A 40 11.21 -7.25 -5.51
C VAL A 40 11.00 -6.47 -4.20
N TRP A 41 12.08 -6.12 -3.52
CA TRP A 41 12.00 -5.36 -2.26
C TRP A 41 11.44 -3.95 -2.43
N VAL A 42 11.62 -3.30 -3.58
CA VAL A 42 11.05 -1.97 -3.86
C VAL A 42 9.51 -1.99 -3.91
N THR A 43 8.92 -3.14 -4.24
CA THR A 43 7.47 -3.26 -4.35
C THR A 43 6.79 -3.43 -2.98
N HIS A 44 7.51 -4.00 -2.00
CA HIS A 44 6.95 -4.25 -0.66
C HIS A 44 6.84 -3.00 0.22
N SER A 45 7.58 -1.93 -0.09
CA SER A 45 7.58 -0.66 0.66
C SER A 45 6.36 0.26 0.44
N ARG A 46 5.33 -0.19 -0.28
CA ARG A 46 4.13 0.63 -0.58
C ARG A 46 3.00 0.51 0.46
N ILE A 47 3.22 -0.20 1.56
CA ILE A 47 2.30 -0.14 2.70
C ILE A 47 2.65 1.13 3.48
N ASP A 48 1.77 2.12 3.41
CA ASP A 48 1.88 3.37 4.17
C ASP A 48 1.62 3.06 5.67
N ALA A 49 2.64 2.55 6.35
CA ALA A 49 2.65 2.26 7.79
C ALA A 49 3.01 3.51 8.59
N THR A 50 2.46 4.67 8.23
CA THR A 50 2.64 5.90 9.00
C THR A 50 1.83 5.79 10.29
N ALA A 51 2.50 5.45 11.39
CA ALA A 51 2.00 5.72 12.72
C ALA A 51 2.08 7.24 12.95
N GLN A 52 0.96 7.94 12.72
CA GLN A 52 0.85 9.36 12.99
C GLN A 52 0.76 9.57 14.51
N VAL A 53 1.91 9.47 15.18
CA VAL A 53 2.09 10.10 16.48
C VAL A 53 1.88 11.60 16.31
N PRO A 54 1.27 12.31 17.28
CA PRO A 54 1.09 13.75 17.19
C PRO A 54 2.47 14.41 17.00
N SER A 55 2.76 14.82 15.77
CA SER A 55 3.93 15.65 15.49
C SER A 55 3.56 17.05 15.97
N SER A 56 4.34 17.57 16.91
CA SER A 56 4.35 18.98 17.30
C SER A 56 4.89 19.80 16.12
N SER A 57 4.11 19.92 15.06
CA SER A 57 4.41 20.78 13.93
C SER A 57 3.77 22.14 14.18
N ASP A 58 4.62 23.12 14.46
CA ASP A 58 4.32 24.54 14.72
C ASP A 58 3.88 25.27 13.42
N LYS A 59 2.90 24.69 12.71
CA LYS A 59 2.20 25.37 11.62
C LYS A 59 0.86 25.87 12.15
N PRO A 60 0.43 27.09 11.80
CA PRO A 60 -0.94 27.53 12.08
C PRO A 60 -1.89 26.46 11.54
N PRO A 61 -2.87 25.99 12.33
CA PRO A 61 -3.81 25.00 11.83
C PRO A 61 -4.58 25.65 10.68
N ASP A 62 -4.38 25.13 9.46
CA ASP A 62 -5.41 25.28 8.44
C ASP A 62 -6.72 24.81 9.10
N ILE A 63 -7.76 25.64 9.02
CA ILE A 63 -9.10 25.35 9.51
C ILE A 63 -9.71 24.31 8.56
N VAL A 64 -9.08 23.13 8.46
CA VAL A 64 -9.69 21.97 7.86
C VAL A 64 -10.66 21.44 8.92
N PRO A 65 -11.97 21.36 8.62
CA PRO A 65 -12.91 20.76 9.56
C PRO A 65 -12.38 19.38 9.94
N PRO A 66 -12.35 19.03 11.24
CA PRO A 66 -11.71 17.79 11.68
C PRO A 66 -12.42 16.61 11.01
N THR A 67 -11.70 15.94 10.12
CA THR A 67 -12.19 14.78 9.38
C THR A 67 -12.42 13.61 10.34
N LYS A 68 -13.43 12.81 10.05
CA LYS A 68 -13.75 11.63 10.85
C LYS A 68 -12.93 10.45 10.34
N ASP A 69 -12.19 9.83 11.25
CA ASP A 69 -11.40 8.63 10.97
C ASP A 69 -12.15 7.39 11.45
N LEU A 70 -12.21 6.35 10.62
CA LEU A 70 -12.71 5.03 11.02
C LEU A 70 -11.57 4.23 11.65
N HIS A 71 -11.77 3.72 12.86
CA HIS A 71 -10.88 2.77 13.50
C HIS A 71 -11.55 1.39 13.54
N VAL A 72 -10.91 0.39 12.92
CA VAL A 72 -11.39 -0.99 12.92
C VAL A 72 -10.51 -1.80 13.87
N HIS A 73 -11.09 -2.31 14.95
CA HIS A 73 -10.41 -3.20 15.89
C HIS A 73 -10.83 -4.64 15.62
N VAL A 74 -9.85 -5.53 15.50
CA VAL A 74 -10.07 -6.97 15.36
C VAL A 74 -9.91 -7.62 16.73
N GLU A 75 -11.03 -8.02 17.34
CA GLU A 75 -11.06 -8.78 18.58
C GLU A 75 -11.31 -10.27 18.28
N ALA A 76 -11.23 -11.13 19.31
CA ALA A 76 -11.30 -12.58 19.13
C ALA A 76 -12.63 -13.11 18.56
N ALA A 77 -13.74 -12.38 18.75
CA ALA A 77 -15.08 -12.83 18.35
C ALA A 77 -15.92 -11.74 17.69
N GLU A 78 -15.40 -10.52 17.55
CA GLU A 78 -16.13 -9.38 16.98
C GLU A 78 -15.15 -8.39 16.35
N PHE A 79 -15.66 -7.62 15.38
CA PHE A 79 -15.02 -6.42 14.87
C PHE A 79 -15.64 -5.21 15.55
N VAL A 80 -14.82 -4.30 16.08
CA VAL A 80 -15.29 -3.06 16.68
C VAL A 80 -14.94 -1.89 15.77
N LEU A 81 -15.95 -1.20 15.25
CA LEU A 81 -15.81 -0.05 14.37
C LEU A 81 -16.03 1.22 15.19
N ILE A 82 -15.01 2.07 15.29
CA ILE A 82 -15.02 3.28 16.10
C ILE A 82 -14.73 4.48 15.19
N TRP A 83 -15.69 5.38 15.06
CA TRP A 83 -15.48 6.66 14.39
C TRP A 83 -14.91 7.68 15.37
N LYS A 84 -13.79 8.29 15.02
CA LYS A 84 -13.16 9.34 15.82
C LYS A 84 -13.10 10.65 15.07
N GLN A 85 -13.36 11.74 15.76
CA GLN A 85 -13.19 13.09 15.27
C GLN A 85 -12.37 13.89 16.27
N ALA A 86 -11.21 14.38 15.86
CA ALA A 86 -10.27 15.09 16.74
C ALA A 86 -9.98 14.36 18.07
N GLY A 87 -9.88 13.02 18.04
CA GLY A 87 -9.60 12.18 19.21
C GLY A 87 -10.83 11.77 20.04
N THR A 88 -12.01 12.33 19.77
CA THR A 88 -13.26 11.96 20.46
C THR A 88 -13.99 10.86 19.69
N ILE A 89 -14.53 9.87 20.40
CA ILE A 89 -15.38 8.82 19.82
C ILE A 89 -16.75 9.43 19.49
N VAL A 90 -17.12 9.39 18.21
CA VAL A 90 -18.40 9.94 17.71
C VAL A 90 -19.43 8.84 17.50
N ALA A 91 -18.97 7.63 17.13
CA ALA A 91 -19.83 6.46 17.00
C ALA A 91 -19.01 5.19 17.25
N GLU A 92 -19.66 4.17 17.79
CA GLU A 92 -19.12 2.83 17.96
C GLU A 92 -20.17 1.83 17.47
N SER A 93 -19.73 0.81 16.75
CA SER A 93 -20.54 -0.35 16.38
C SER A 93 -19.72 -1.63 16.51
N ARG A 94 -20.42 -2.74 16.71
CA ARG A 94 -19.82 -4.07 16.87
C ARG A 94 -20.45 -5.04 15.90
N VAL A 95 -19.59 -5.76 15.18
CA VAL A 95 -19.98 -6.76 14.20
C VAL A 95 -19.49 -8.12 14.70
N PRO A 96 -20.38 -9.02 15.13
CA PRO A 96 -19.99 -10.34 15.63
C PRO A 96 -19.42 -11.22 14.51
N MET A 97 -18.34 -11.95 14.80
CA MET A 97 -17.78 -12.94 13.90
C MET A 97 -18.61 -14.24 13.98
N LYS A 98 -19.36 -14.55 12.92
CA LYS A 98 -20.24 -15.72 12.82
C LYS A 98 -19.66 -16.88 11.99
N GLY A 99 -18.39 -16.78 11.58
CA GLY A 99 -17.72 -17.79 10.75
C GLY A 99 -17.31 -17.25 9.37
N PRO A 100 -17.42 -18.03 8.28
CA PRO A 100 -16.90 -17.66 6.97
C PRO A 100 -17.46 -16.35 6.37
N THR A 101 -18.73 -16.03 6.66
CA THR A 101 -19.42 -14.83 6.15
C THR A 101 -19.16 -13.57 6.99
N SER A 102 -18.36 -13.66 8.06
CA SER A 102 -18.12 -12.53 8.97
C SER A 102 -17.50 -11.32 8.27
N TYR A 103 -16.71 -11.57 7.20
CA TYR A 103 -16.07 -10.50 6.43
C TYR A 103 -17.06 -9.79 5.51
N ASP A 104 -18.06 -10.51 4.97
CA ASP A 104 -19.13 -9.89 4.18
C ASP A 104 -20.01 -9.01 5.08
N ASP A 105 -20.37 -9.51 6.27
CA ASP A 105 -21.09 -8.75 7.30
C ASP A 105 -20.30 -7.49 7.71
N LEU A 106 -18.96 -7.57 7.74
CA LEU A 106 -18.08 -6.44 8.01
C LEU A 106 -18.11 -5.41 6.87
N VAL A 107 -18.08 -5.85 5.60
CA VAL A 107 -18.18 -4.95 4.45
C VAL A 107 -19.49 -4.15 4.51
N ASP A 108 -20.61 -4.83 4.73
CA ASP A 108 -21.92 -4.19 4.79
C ASP A 108 -21.97 -3.14 5.92
N ALA A 109 -21.47 -3.49 7.11
CA ALA A 109 -21.40 -2.57 8.23
C ALA A 109 -20.51 -1.35 7.93
N ILE A 110 -19.35 -1.54 7.29
CA ILE A 110 -18.45 -0.45 6.89
C ILE A 110 -19.14 0.47 5.88
N VAL A 111 -19.83 -0.07 4.89
CA VAL A 111 -20.54 0.69 3.86
C VAL A 111 -21.69 1.50 4.46
N GLU A 112 -22.47 0.91 5.36
CA GLU A 112 -23.54 1.61 6.08
C GLU A 112 -23.00 2.75 6.93
N GLN A 113 -21.95 2.49 7.70
CA GLN A 113 -21.33 3.51 8.54
C GLN A 113 -20.70 4.64 7.72
N TRP A 114 -20.04 4.33 6.61
CA TRP A 114 -19.46 5.32 5.72
C TRP A 114 -20.52 6.26 5.14
N LYS A 115 -21.72 5.75 4.79
CA LYS A 115 -22.83 6.60 4.33
C LYS A 115 -23.29 7.61 5.39
N ILE A 116 -23.17 7.28 6.67
CA ILE A 116 -23.63 8.11 7.80
C ILE A 116 -22.54 9.09 8.26
N HIS A 117 -21.29 8.62 8.32
CA HIS A 117 -20.18 9.34 8.95
C HIS A 117 -19.09 9.81 7.99
N GLY A 118 -19.05 9.32 6.76
CA GLY A 118 -18.05 9.69 5.74
C GLY A 118 -18.07 11.19 5.45
N GLY A 119 -16.89 11.80 5.39
CA GLY A 119 -16.74 13.21 5.05
C GLY A 119 -16.65 13.44 3.54
N HIS A 120 -16.13 12.45 2.81
CA HIS A 120 -15.82 12.54 1.40
C HIS A 120 -16.82 11.73 0.57
N VAL A 121 -18.09 12.14 0.53
CA VAL A 121 -19.16 11.43 -0.21
C VAL A 121 -19.39 12.01 -1.62
N ASP A 122 -18.99 13.26 -1.86
CA ASP A 122 -19.20 13.94 -3.15
C ASP A 122 -18.44 13.24 -4.29
N PRO A 123 -19.08 12.93 -5.44
CA PRO A 123 -18.42 12.31 -6.59
C PRO A 123 -17.29 13.14 -7.20
N SER A 124 -17.27 14.45 -6.96
CA SER A 124 -16.22 15.37 -7.43
C SER A 124 -15.02 15.40 -6.49
N ASP A 125 -15.20 14.93 -5.25
CA ASP A 125 -14.15 14.91 -4.24
C ASP A 125 -13.22 13.71 -4.44
N ARG A 126 -11.96 14.01 -4.79
CA ARG A 126 -10.93 12.99 -5.02
C ARG A 126 -10.28 12.49 -3.72
N GLN A 127 -10.54 13.13 -2.58
CA GLN A 127 -10.01 12.71 -1.28
C GLN A 127 -10.74 11.47 -0.76
N ARG A 128 -10.02 10.62 -0.03
CA ARG A 128 -10.55 9.42 0.62
C ARG A 128 -10.62 9.64 2.12
N ASP A 129 -11.65 9.10 2.75
CA ASP A 129 -11.69 9.03 4.21
C ASP A 129 -10.58 8.10 4.71
N ARG A 130 -10.20 8.20 5.99
CA ARG A 130 -9.14 7.34 6.55
C ARG A 130 -9.73 6.19 7.34
N ALA A 131 -9.17 5.00 7.14
CA ALA A 131 -9.43 3.83 7.99
C ALA A 131 -8.13 3.37 8.65
N VAL A 132 -8.15 3.17 9.97
CA VAL A 132 -7.03 2.65 10.76
C VAL A 132 -7.39 1.27 11.28
N LEU A 133 -6.69 0.24 10.82
CA LEU A 133 -6.87 -1.14 11.25
C LEU A 133 -5.97 -1.42 12.46
N HIS A 134 -6.58 -1.76 13.60
CA HIS A 134 -5.93 -2.20 14.83
C HIS A 134 -6.04 -3.71 14.93
N THR A 135 -4.89 -4.38 14.95
CA THR A 135 -4.81 -5.85 15.06
C THR A 135 -3.88 -6.24 16.21
N ALA A 136 -4.17 -7.38 16.84
CA ALA A 136 -3.23 -8.00 17.76
C ALA A 136 -2.08 -8.65 17.00
N ASN A 137 -0.87 -8.63 17.57
CA ASN A 137 0.31 -9.30 17.00
C ASN A 137 0.14 -10.81 16.75
N THR A 138 -0.87 -11.45 17.35
CA THR A 138 -1.17 -12.87 17.21
C THR A 138 -2.16 -13.18 16.08
N LEU A 139 -2.75 -12.16 15.44
CA LEU A 139 -3.73 -12.36 14.38
C LEU A 139 -3.06 -13.03 13.16
N PRO A 140 -3.61 -14.14 12.62
CA PRO A 140 -3.09 -14.75 11.42
C PRO A 140 -3.08 -13.76 10.25
N PHE A 141 -2.00 -13.76 9.46
CA PHE A 141 -1.85 -12.84 8.32
C PHE A 141 -3.02 -12.93 7.34
N ARG A 142 -3.55 -14.13 7.11
CA ARG A 142 -4.72 -14.34 6.25
C ARG A 142 -5.93 -13.54 6.73
N ASP A 143 -6.17 -13.52 8.02
CA ASP A 143 -7.33 -12.86 8.60
C ASP A 143 -7.13 -11.34 8.62
N MET A 144 -5.88 -10.87 8.80
CA MET A 144 -5.52 -9.46 8.61
C MET A 144 -5.80 -8.98 7.18
N VAL A 145 -5.37 -9.75 6.17
CA VAL A 145 -5.62 -9.43 4.76
C VAL A 145 -7.12 -9.42 4.47
N ALA A 146 -7.88 -10.39 4.98
CA ALA A 146 -9.33 -10.42 4.79
C ALA A 146 -10.03 -9.17 5.35
N VAL A 147 -9.57 -8.62 6.48
CA VAL A 147 -10.09 -7.35 7.02
C VAL A 147 -9.67 -6.16 6.15
N MET A 148 -8.43 -6.14 5.65
CA MET A 148 -7.98 -5.08 4.74
C MET A 148 -8.77 -5.10 3.43
N ASP A 149 -9.06 -6.28 2.89
CA ASP A 149 -9.89 -6.47 1.69
C ASP A 149 -11.32 -6.00 1.96
N ALA A 150 -11.89 -6.31 3.12
CA ALA A 150 -13.22 -5.83 3.51
C ALA A 150 -13.30 -4.29 3.57
N ILE A 151 -12.28 -3.62 4.12
CA ILE A 151 -12.20 -2.16 4.13
C ILE A 151 -12.06 -1.61 2.69
N HIS A 152 -11.31 -2.31 1.83
CA HIS A 152 -11.10 -1.89 0.45
C HIS A 152 -12.33 -2.09 -0.45
N GLU A 153 -13.18 -3.06 -0.12
CA GLU A 153 -14.39 -3.35 -0.89
C GLU A 153 -15.46 -2.26 -0.76
N ALA A 154 -15.41 -1.47 0.31
CA ALA A 154 -16.20 -0.26 0.42
C ALA A 154 -15.77 0.75 -0.67
N LYS A 155 -16.58 0.84 -1.74
CA LYS A 155 -16.31 1.66 -2.93
C LYS A 155 -17.38 2.73 -3.14
N ARG A 156 -16.96 3.87 -3.69
CA ARG A 156 -17.82 4.96 -4.17
C ARG A 156 -17.57 5.24 -5.64
N GLU A 157 -18.57 5.82 -6.30
CA GLU A 157 -18.41 6.32 -7.66
C GLU A 157 -17.88 7.75 -7.63
N ILE A 158 -16.73 7.98 -8.28
CA ILE A 158 -16.19 9.32 -8.50
C ILE A 158 -16.22 9.65 -9.99
N ASP A 159 -16.36 10.93 -10.32
CA ASP A 159 -16.20 11.43 -11.68
C ASP A 159 -14.73 11.81 -11.90
N MET A 160 -14.02 10.99 -12.66
CA MET A 160 -12.67 11.31 -13.15
C MET A 160 -12.77 11.66 -14.63
N ASP A 161 -12.69 12.96 -14.90
CA ASP A 161 -12.59 13.53 -16.25
C ASP A 161 -13.75 13.08 -17.18
N GLY A 162 -14.97 13.06 -16.64
CA GLY A 162 -16.20 12.71 -17.37
C GLY A 162 -16.50 11.21 -17.41
N LYS A 163 -15.73 10.39 -16.70
CA LYS A 163 -15.95 8.94 -16.55
C LYS A 163 -16.19 8.59 -15.09
N ARG A 164 -17.32 7.92 -14.84
CA ARG A 164 -17.63 7.35 -13.52
C ARG A 164 -16.76 6.13 -13.26
N GLN A 165 -15.96 6.19 -12.20
CA GLN A 165 -15.11 5.09 -11.76
C GLN A 165 -15.43 4.70 -10.32
N LYS A 166 -15.51 3.39 -10.05
CA LYS A 166 -15.61 2.88 -8.68
C LYS A 166 -14.24 2.86 -8.04
N VAL A 167 -14.08 3.59 -6.94
CA VAL A 167 -12.84 3.68 -6.18
C VAL A 167 -13.09 3.38 -4.70
N PRO A 168 -12.11 2.82 -3.97
CA PRO A 168 -12.22 2.62 -2.53
C PRO A 168 -12.49 3.94 -1.81
N VAL A 169 -13.37 3.91 -0.82
CA VAL A 169 -13.71 5.10 -0.02
C VAL A 169 -12.64 5.43 1.00
N PHE A 170 -11.87 4.42 1.45
CA PHE A 170 -10.86 4.57 2.47
C PHE A 170 -9.42 4.53 1.94
N ALA A 171 -8.55 5.31 2.57
CA ALA A 171 -7.12 5.04 2.63
C ALA A 171 -6.82 4.29 3.93
N THR A 172 -6.33 3.05 3.82
CA THR A 172 -6.12 2.15 4.97
C THR A 172 -4.71 2.30 5.54
N ALA A 173 -4.60 2.52 6.84
CA ALA A 173 -3.36 2.45 7.62
C ALA A 173 -3.44 1.28 8.61
N LEU A 174 -2.34 0.55 8.79
CA LEU A 174 -2.26 -0.59 9.71
C LEU A 174 -1.52 -0.18 10.99
N VAL A 175 -2.08 -0.55 12.14
CA VAL A 175 -1.46 -0.43 13.45
C VAL A 175 -1.51 -1.80 14.12
N SER A 176 -0.33 -2.34 14.41
CA SER A 176 -0.18 -3.56 15.21
C SER A 176 0.00 -3.18 16.69
N ARG A 177 -0.66 -3.89 17.59
CA ARG A 177 -0.46 -3.78 19.04
C ARG A 177 0.06 -5.10 19.61
#